data_AF-A0A846CM01-F1
#
_entry.id   AF-A0A846CM01-F1
#
_cell.length_a   1.000
_cell.length_b   1.000
_cell.length_c   1.000
_cell.angle_alpha   90.00
_cell.angle_beta   90.00
_cell.angle_gamma   90.00
#
_symmetry.space_group_name_H-M   'P 1'
#
loop_
_entity.id
_entity.type
_entity.pdbx_description
1 polymer ?
#
loop_
_entity_poly.entity_id
_entity_poly.type
_entity_poly.pdbx_seq_one_letter_code
_entity_poly.pdbx_strand_id
1 'polypeptide(L)'
;DQDRDARTVLAALTIEKLQPGIYTCAQLLDRKNNVQLRVAGVEDVIVVDELASHLIATSARNLGAVDVLAELLTVQVGNQFYKIVLPQRWVDISFWEAARRLKEEFDTTLIAIERHSNGNRETLINPPKDQTLLSGDHLVIIARSLPKIGVPVR
;
A
#
# COMPACT_ATOMS: atom_id res chain seq x y z
N ASP A 1 6.90 20.81 -17.91
CA ASP A 1 6.26 19.95 -16.88
C ASP A 1 4.78 20.27 -16.67
N GLN A 2 4.41 21.54 -16.48
CA GLN A 2 3.01 21.93 -16.21
C GLN A 2 1.97 21.45 -17.26
N ASP A 3 2.28 21.52 -18.56
CA ASP A 3 1.39 21.02 -19.63
C ASP A 3 1.25 19.48 -19.62
N ARG A 4 2.31 18.76 -19.22
CA ARG A 4 2.27 17.30 -19.13
C ARG A 4 1.40 16.86 -17.94
N ASP A 5 1.60 17.47 -16.78
CA ASP A 5 0.80 17.19 -15.60
C ASP A 5 -0.67 17.57 -15.79
N ALA A 6 -0.96 18.68 -16.48
CA ALA A 6 -2.33 19.09 -16.80
C ALA A 6 -3.06 18.04 -17.67
N ARG A 7 -2.36 17.43 -18.64
CA ARG A 7 -2.93 16.34 -19.45
C ARG A 7 -3.18 15.09 -18.63
N THR A 8 -2.28 14.72 -17.71
CA THR A 8 -2.50 13.61 -16.77
C THR A 8 -3.75 13.85 -15.92
N VAL A 9 -3.90 15.07 -15.39
CA VAL A 9 -5.06 15.47 -14.58
C VAL A 9 -6.36 15.35 -15.37
N LEU A 10 -6.39 15.87 -16.60
CA LEU A 10 -7.58 15.80 -17.44
C LEU A 10 -7.95 14.35 -17.80
N ALA A 11 -6.95 13.51 -18.09
CA ALA A 11 -7.15 12.10 -18.39
C ALA A 11 -7.75 11.37 -17.18
N ALA A 12 -7.17 11.54 -15.99
CA ALA A 12 -7.66 10.90 -14.77
C ALA A 12 -9.09 11.36 -14.43
N LEU A 13 -9.38 12.66 -14.47
CA LEU A 13 -10.72 13.21 -14.29
C LEU A 13 -11.74 12.62 -15.28
N THR A 14 -11.33 12.41 -16.52
CA THR A 14 -12.19 11.83 -17.55
C THR A 14 -12.48 10.37 -17.26
N ILE A 15 -11.48 9.60 -16.85
CA ILE A 15 -11.64 8.18 -16.46
C ILE A 15 -12.60 8.06 -15.26
N GLU A 16 -12.37 8.82 -14.19
CA GLU A 16 -13.23 8.83 -13.00
C GLU A 16 -14.67 9.21 -13.32
N LYS A 17 -14.86 10.20 -14.21
CA LYS A 17 -16.20 10.62 -14.64
C LYS A 17 -16.91 9.53 -15.46
N LEU A 18 -16.17 8.80 -16.28
CA LEU A 18 -16.73 7.73 -17.12
C LEU A 18 -17.07 6.48 -16.30
N GLN A 19 -16.29 6.17 -15.26
CA GLN A 19 -16.52 5.05 -14.36
C GLN A 19 -16.20 5.44 -12.92
N PRO A 20 -17.20 5.92 -12.15
CA PRO A 20 -17.00 6.27 -10.75
C PRO A 20 -16.55 5.06 -9.91
N GLY A 21 -15.48 5.24 -9.12
CA GLY A 21 -14.94 4.21 -8.24
C GLY A 21 -14.02 3.19 -8.93
N ILE A 22 -13.53 3.52 -10.14
CA ILE A 22 -12.40 2.81 -10.74
C ILE A 22 -11.12 3.19 -9.98
N TYR A 23 -10.26 2.21 -9.72
CA TYR A 23 -8.95 2.50 -9.15
C TYR A 23 -8.07 3.20 -10.19
N THR A 24 -7.69 4.45 -9.93
CA THR A 24 -6.83 5.25 -10.79
C THR A 24 -5.52 5.57 -10.07
N CYS A 25 -4.42 5.28 -10.77
CA CYS A 25 -3.08 5.72 -10.37
C CYS A 25 -2.53 6.69 -11.41
N ALA A 26 -2.03 7.84 -10.96
CA ALA A 26 -1.53 8.90 -11.81
C ALA A 26 -0.13 9.36 -11.39
N GLN A 27 0.73 9.59 -12.38
CA GLN A 27 2.07 10.14 -12.16
C GLN A 27 2.08 11.64 -12.44
N LEU A 28 2.65 12.40 -11.51
CA LEU A 28 2.95 13.83 -11.68
C LEU A 28 4.45 14.09 -11.63
N LEU A 29 4.88 15.16 -12.30
CA LEU A 29 6.23 15.70 -12.19
C LEU A 29 6.31 16.73 -11.05
N ASP A 30 5.31 17.61 -10.90
CA ASP A 30 5.23 18.60 -9.82
C ASP A 30 4.00 18.37 -8.92
N ARG A 31 4.18 18.48 -7.59
CA ARG A 31 3.12 18.36 -6.59
C ARG A 31 2.00 19.38 -6.74
N LYS A 32 2.20 20.50 -7.43
CA LYS A 32 1.20 21.57 -7.59
C LYS A 32 -0.18 21.08 -8.07
N ASN A 33 -0.24 20.00 -8.84
CA ASN A 33 -1.47 19.43 -9.38
C ASN A 33 -2.07 18.28 -8.55
N ASN A 34 -1.44 17.90 -7.43
CA ASN A 34 -1.83 16.76 -6.59
C ASN A 34 -3.19 16.99 -5.90
N VAL A 35 -3.49 18.24 -5.51
CA VAL A 35 -4.76 18.58 -4.84
C VAL A 35 -5.95 18.33 -5.77
N GLN A 36 -5.88 18.72 -7.05
CA GLN A 36 -6.96 18.50 -8.00
C GLN A 36 -7.21 17.01 -8.25
N LEU A 37 -6.16 16.18 -8.33
CA LEU A 37 -6.29 14.73 -8.52
C LEU A 37 -6.94 14.04 -7.32
N ARG A 38 -6.57 14.41 -6.09
CA ARG A 38 -7.20 13.84 -4.89
C ARG A 38 -8.67 14.21 -4.77
N VAL A 39 -9.03 15.45 -5.11
CA VAL A 39 -10.44 15.89 -5.17
C VAL A 39 -11.21 15.13 -6.27
N ALA A 40 -10.53 14.75 -7.36
CA ALA A 40 -11.12 14.00 -8.46
C ALA A 40 -11.44 12.52 -8.14
N GLY A 41 -10.99 12.01 -6.99
CA GLY A 41 -11.17 10.61 -6.62
C GLY A 41 -9.98 9.71 -6.97
N VAL A 42 -8.90 10.24 -7.54
CA VAL A 42 -7.70 9.45 -7.85
C VAL A 42 -7.05 8.97 -6.56
N GLU A 43 -6.95 7.66 -6.40
CA GLU A 43 -6.51 7.03 -5.16
C GLU A 43 -5.02 7.17 -4.94
N ASP A 44 -4.22 6.96 -6.00
CA ASP A 44 -2.76 6.99 -5.91
C ASP A 44 -2.15 8.02 -6.87
N VAL A 45 -1.50 9.04 -6.28
CA VAL A 45 -0.77 10.08 -7.02
C VAL A 45 0.71 9.99 -6.68
N ILE A 46 1.52 9.62 -7.67
CA ILE A 46 2.97 9.45 -7.51
C ILE A 46 3.68 10.68 -8.07
N VAL A 47 4.33 11.45 -7.20
CA VAL A 47 5.24 12.54 -7.60
C VAL A 47 6.65 11.98 -7.65
N VAL A 48 7.19 11.78 -8.85
CA VAL A 48 8.43 10.99 -9.04
C VAL A 48 9.63 11.63 -8.38
N ASP A 49 9.79 12.94 -8.51
CA ASP A 49 10.96 13.65 -7.97
C ASP A 49 10.99 13.59 -6.44
N GLU A 50 9.82 13.59 -5.80
CA GLU A 50 9.71 13.44 -4.35
C GLU A 50 10.05 12.03 -3.90
N LEU A 51 9.54 11.02 -4.61
CA LEU A 51 9.88 9.64 -4.31
C LEU A 51 11.39 9.41 -4.48
N ALA A 52 11.98 9.87 -5.59
CA ALA A 52 13.40 9.75 -5.86
C ALA A 52 14.25 10.46 -4.78
N SER A 53 13.88 11.67 -4.38
CA SER A 53 14.59 12.41 -3.33
C SER A 53 14.54 11.70 -1.97
N HIS A 54 13.39 11.13 -1.59
CA HIS A 54 13.28 10.32 -0.37
C HIS A 54 14.15 9.06 -0.44
N LEU A 55 14.22 8.39 -1.59
CA LEU A 55 15.06 7.21 -1.78
C LEU A 55 16.55 7.54 -1.68
N ILE A 56 16.99 8.64 -2.32
CA ILE A 56 18.38 9.11 -2.23
C ILE A 56 18.75 9.44 -0.78
N ALA A 57 17.89 10.21 -0.08
CA ALA A 57 18.11 10.57 1.31
C ALA A 57 18.12 9.35 2.26
N THR A 58 17.36 8.30 1.93
CA THR A 58 17.36 7.04 2.68
C THR A 58 18.62 6.23 2.38
N SER A 59 19.04 6.14 1.12
CA SER A 59 20.27 5.45 0.70
C SER A 59 21.51 6.05 1.35
N ALA A 60 21.55 7.37 1.49
CA ALA A 60 22.67 8.07 2.13
C ALA A 60 22.82 7.74 3.62
N ARG A 61 21.72 7.35 4.28
CA ARG A 61 21.69 7.01 5.72
C ARG A 61 21.76 5.52 5.99
N ASN A 62 21.16 4.71 5.12
CA ASN A 62 20.99 3.27 5.29
C ASN A 62 21.45 2.55 4.03
N LEU A 63 22.71 2.11 4.02
CA LEU A 63 23.27 1.33 2.92
C LEU A 63 22.45 0.04 2.71
N GLY A 64 22.02 -0.24 1.48
CA GLY A 64 21.26 -1.45 1.12
C GLY A 64 19.74 -1.36 1.33
N ALA A 65 19.22 -0.33 2.00
CA ALA A 65 17.76 -0.19 2.19
C ALA A 65 17.00 0.05 0.87
N VAL A 66 17.65 0.72 -0.09
CA VAL A 66 17.07 0.95 -1.43
C VAL A 66 17.01 -0.34 -2.24
N ASP A 67 18.01 -1.22 -2.11
CA ASP A 67 18.03 -2.50 -2.83
C ASP A 67 16.87 -3.40 -2.38
N VAL A 68 16.62 -3.47 -1.07
CA VAL A 68 15.46 -4.19 -0.51
C VAL A 68 14.15 -3.64 -1.06
N LEU A 69 14.01 -2.31 -1.10
CA LEU A 69 12.79 -1.69 -1.62
C LEU A 69 12.64 -1.93 -3.14
N ALA A 70 13.72 -1.86 -3.90
CA ALA A 70 13.72 -2.13 -5.33
C ALA A 70 13.32 -3.58 -5.64
N GLU A 71 13.82 -4.55 -4.87
CA GLU A 71 13.40 -5.95 -4.99
C GLU A 71 11.90 -6.10 -4.73
N LEU A 72 11.38 -5.51 -3.65
CA LEU A 72 9.96 -5.60 -3.30
C LEU A 72 9.02 -4.91 -4.32
N LEU A 73 9.51 -3.90 -5.04
CA LEU A 73 8.77 -3.17 -6.07
C LEU A 73 8.88 -3.82 -7.47
N THR A 74 9.81 -4.74 -7.68
CA THR A 74 10.00 -5.40 -8.97
C THR A 74 9.28 -6.74 -8.99
N VAL A 75 8.24 -6.86 -9.84
CA VAL A 75 7.40 -8.06 -9.96
C VAL A 75 8.10 -9.17 -10.77
N GLN A 76 9.36 -9.49 -10.46
CA GLN A 76 10.14 -10.46 -11.23
C GLN A 76 10.55 -11.68 -10.40
N VAL A 77 11.00 -11.51 -9.15
CA VAL A 77 11.50 -12.63 -8.32
C VAL A 77 11.33 -12.30 -6.83
N GLY A 78 11.06 -13.33 -6.01
CA GLY A 78 11.22 -13.23 -4.56
C GLY A 78 9.98 -12.78 -3.81
N ASN A 79 10.16 -11.87 -2.86
CA ASN A 79 9.13 -11.37 -1.96
C ASN A 79 8.48 -10.11 -2.53
N GLN A 80 7.16 -9.95 -2.35
CA GLN A 80 6.39 -8.84 -2.88
C GLN A 80 5.39 -8.33 -1.86
N PHE A 81 4.94 -7.09 -2.04
CA PHE A 81 3.83 -6.54 -1.28
C PHE A 81 2.50 -7.16 -1.72
N TYR A 82 1.74 -7.65 -0.75
CA TYR A 82 0.36 -8.04 -0.95
C TYR A 82 -0.54 -7.32 0.06
N LYS A 83 -1.77 -7.06 -0.37
CA LYS A 83 -2.85 -6.61 0.49
C LYS A 83 -3.90 -7.69 0.58
N ILE A 84 -4.29 -8.04 1.80
CA ILE A 84 -5.31 -9.06 2.07
C ILE A 84 -6.39 -8.50 3.00
N VAL A 85 -7.61 -8.99 2.86
CA VAL A 85 -8.69 -8.69 3.82
C VAL A 85 -8.43 -9.47 5.11
N LEU A 86 -8.65 -8.84 6.27
CA LEU A 86 -8.56 -9.53 7.55
C LEU A 86 -9.59 -10.68 7.60
N PRO A 87 -9.17 -11.93 7.85
CA PRO A 87 -10.11 -13.03 8.05
C PRO A 87 -10.95 -12.81 9.31
N GLN A 88 -12.24 -13.11 9.27
CA GLN A 88 -13.13 -12.94 10.44
C GLN A 88 -12.62 -13.66 11.71
N ARG A 89 -11.99 -14.83 11.55
CA ARG A 89 -11.39 -15.59 12.66
C ARG A 89 -10.23 -14.87 13.38
N TRP A 90 -9.72 -13.79 12.81
CA TRP A 90 -8.61 -12.99 13.33
C TRP A 90 -9.08 -11.60 13.78
N VAL A 91 -10.38 -11.34 13.81
CA VAL A 91 -10.90 -10.13 14.45
C VAL A 91 -10.63 -10.21 15.96
N ASP A 92 -10.33 -9.06 16.57
CA ASP A 92 -10.02 -8.88 17.99
C ASP A 92 -8.70 -9.51 18.48
N ILE A 93 -7.89 -10.11 17.60
CA ILE A 93 -6.52 -10.50 17.96
C ILE A 93 -5.56 -9.31 17.82
N SER A 94 -4.41 -9.40 18.49
CA SER A 94 -3.38 -8.37 18.40
C SER A 94 -2.57 -8.47 17.11
N PHE A 95 -1.98 -7.35 16.69
CA PHE A 95 -1.04 -7.28 15.56
C PHE A 95 0.07 -8.32 15.69
N TRP A 96 0.63 -8.50 16.90
CA TRP A 96 1.67 -9.50 17.13
C TRP A 96 1.20 -10.93 16.93
N GLU A 97 0.01 -11.28 17.41
CA GLU A 97 -0.52 -12.63 17.23
C GLU A 97 -0.78 -12.92 15.74
N ALA A 98 -1.31 -11.95 14.99
CA ALA A 98 -1.46 -12.09 13.55
C ALA A 98 -0.11 -12.21 12.83
N ALA A 99 0.88 -11.37 13.18
CA ALA A 99 2.23 -11.44 12.62
C ALA A 99 2.89 -12.79 12.87
N ARG A 100 2.77 -13.32 14.09
CA ARG A 100 3.27 -14.64 14.48
C ARG A 100 2.65 -15.75 13.63
N ARG A 101 1.32 -15.80 13.53
CA ARG A 101 0.62 -16.80 12.72
C ARG A 101 0.96 -16.71 11.24
N LEU A 102 1.02 -15.49 10.69
CA LEU A 102 1.43 -15.27 9.31
C LEU A 102 2.83 -15.83 9.04
N LYS A 103 3.75 -15.65 10.00
CA LYS A 103 5.12 -16.14 9.85
C LYS A 103 5.19 -17.66 10.01
N GLU A 104 4.53 -18.23 11.01
CA GLU A 104 4.56 -19.67 11.31
C GLU A 104 3.80 -20.51 10.26
N GLU A 105 2.63 -20.06 9.82
CA GLU A 105 1.75 -20.83 8.92
C GLU A 105 2.05 -20.58 7.43
N PHE A 106 2.53 -19.38 7.07
CA PHE A 106 2.62 -18.94 5.66
C PHE A 106 3.97 -18.33 5.28
N ASP A 107 4.98 -18.34 6.17
CA ASP A 107 6.28 -17.70 5.98
C ASP A 107 6.18 -16.22 5.52
N THR A 108 5.15 -15.52 6.03
CA THR A 108 4.76 -14.17 5.58
C THR A 108 5.08 -13.13 6.66
N THR A 109 5.57 -11.96 6.25
CA THR A 109 5.85 -10.84 7.16
C THR A 109 4.70 -9.83 7.14
N LEU A 110 4.09 -9.57 8.30
CA LEU A 110 3.10 -8.50 8.46
C LEU A 110 3.77 -7.15 8.65
N ILE A 111 3.34 -6.15 7.87
CA ILE A 111 3.94 -4.80 7.88
C ILE A 111 3.00 -3.76 8.45
N ALA A 112 1.75 -3.75 7.98
CA ALA A 112 0.82 -2.68 8.30
C ALA A 112 -0.61 -3.19 8.38
N ILE A 113 -1.42 -2.42 9.09
CA ILE A 113 -2.87 -2.50 9.07
C ILE A 113 -3.37 -1.30 8.29
N GLU A 114 -4.28 -1.52 7.37
CA GLU A 114 -5.03 -0.46 6.73
C GLU A 114 -6.49 -0.52 7.18
N ARG A 115 -6.99 0.61 7.67
CA ARG A 115 -8.33 0.76 8.21
C ARG A 115 -9.05 1.91 7.51
N HIS A 116 -10.32 1.69 7.20
CA HIS A 116 -11.20 2.75 6.74
C HIS A 116 -11.98 3.30 7.94
N SER A 117 -11.77 4.58 8.27
CA SER A 117 -12.45 5.26 9.38
C SER A 117 -12.91 6.65 8.93
N ASN A 118 -14.16 7.01 9.23
CA ASN A 118 -14.75 8.32 8.88
C ASN A 118 -14.61 8.71 7.40
N GLY A 119 -14.69 7.74 6.49
CA GLY A 119 -14.51 7.96 5.04
C GLY A 119 -13.07 8.11 4.58
N ASN A 120 -12.09 8.05 5.49
CA ASN A 120 -10.67 8.13 5.17
C ASN A 120 -9.99 6.77 5.32
N ARG A 121 -9.02 6.51 4.44
CA ARG A 121 -8.09 5.37 4.51
C ARG A 121 -6.91 5.75 5.39
N GLU A 122 -6.69 5.02 6.46
CA GLU A 122 -5.54 5.16 7.36
C GLU A 122 -4.69 3.89 7.31
N THR A 123 -3.38 4.06 7.10
CA THR A 123 -2.41 2.96 7.11
C THR A 123 -1.49 3.09 8.33
N LEU A 124 -1.62 2.16 9.26
CA LEU A 124 -0.78 2.04 10.44
C LEU A 124 0.40 1.11 10.13
N ILE A 125 1.56 1.69 9.82
CA ILE A 125 2.79 0.94 9.54
C ILE A 125 3.45 0.54 10.86
N ASN A 126 3.77 -0.76 11.00
CA ASN A 126 4.38 -1.36 12.18
C ASN A 126 3.79 -0.83 13.51
N PRO A 127 2.46 -1.00 13.71
CA PRO A 127 1.81 -0.53 14.92
C PRO A 127 2.31 -1.30 16.17
N PRO A 128 2.00 -0.82 17.38
CA PRO A 128 2.31 -1.53 18.61
C PRO A 128 1.84 -2.99 18.58
N LYS A 129 2.59 -3.87 19.26
CA LYS A 129 2.33 -5.33 19.28
C LYS A 129 0.92 -5.70 19.73
N ASP A 130 0.32 -4.87 20.57
CA ASP A 130 -0.99 -5.01 21.20
C ASP A 130 -2.11 -4.32 20.43
N GLN A 131 -1.81 -3.66 19.31
CA GLN A 131 -2.81 -3.06 18.42
C GLN A 131 -3.83 -4.11 17.99
N THR A 132 -5.09 -3.90 18.34
CA THR A 132 -6.19 -4.80 17.99
C THR A 132 -6.59 -4.65 16.52
N LEU A 133 -6.77 -5.80 15.87
CA LEU A 133 -7.31 -5.93 14.51
C LEU A 133 -8.83 -5.89 14.55
N LEU A 134 -9.43 -5.06 13.69
CA LEU A 134 -10.87 -4.85 13.63
C LEU A 134 -11.45 -5.42 12.34
N SER A 135 -12.74 -5.77 12.39
CA SER A 135 -13.47 -6.20 11.20
C SER A 135 -13.41 -5.13 10.10
N GLY A 136 -13.11 -5.54 8.87
CA GLY A 136 -12.93 -4.64 7.72
C GLY A 136 -11.50 -4.12 7.55
N ASP A 137 -10.59 -4.39 8.47
CA ASP A 137 -9.17 -4.12 8.27
C ASP A 137 -8.62 -4.89 7.07
N HIS A 138 -7.64 -4.29 6.41
CA HIS A 138 -6.78 -4.97 5.47
C HIS A 138 -5.37 -5.07 6.06
N LEU A 139 -4.69 -6.17 5.77
CA LEU A 139 -3.31 -6.38 6.16
C LEU A 139 -2.41 -6.17 4.95
N VAL A 140 -1.34 -5.40 5.16
CA VAL A 140 -0.25 -5.26 4.18
C VAL A 140 0.88 -6.18 4.62
N ILE A 141 1.26 -7.09 3.73
CA ILE A 141 2.20 -8.17 4.01
C ILE A 141 3.30 -8.23 2.95
N ILE A 142 4.43 -8.82 3.31
CA ILE A 142 5.44 -9.31 2.37
C ILE A 142 5.38 -10.83 2.33
N ALA A 143 5.24 -11.39 1.13
CA ALA A 143 5.26 -12.83 0.89
C ALA A 143 5.82 -13.14 -0.50
N ARG A 144 6.19 -14.40 -0.75
CA ARG A 144 6.60 -14.88 -2.09
C ARG A 144 5.41 -15.06 -3.05
N SER A 145 4.24 -15.32 -2.49
CA SER A 145 2.97 -15.44 -3.22
C SER A 145 1.83 -15.05 -2.29
N LEU A 146 0.68 -14.69 -2.87
CA LEU A 146 -0.51 -14.34 -2.09
C LEU A 146 -0.91 -15.53 -1.19
N PRO A 147 -0.83 -15.39 0.15
CA PRO A 147 -1.13 -16.49 1.05
C PRO A 147 -2.64 -16.77 1.08
N LYS A 148 -3.00 -18.06 1.06
CA LYS A 148 -4.41 -18.51 1.07
C LYS A 148 -4.95 -18.54 2.49
N ILE A 149 -5.20 -17.38 3.05
CA ILE A 149 -5.68 -17.26 4.44
C ILE A 149 -7.20 -17.39 4.46
N GLY A 150 -7.72 -18.35 5.23
CA GLY A 150 -9.16 -18.59 5.37
C GLY A 150 -9.75 -19.68 4.46
N VAL A 151 -8.92 -20.33 3.64
CA VAL A 151 -9.29 -21.62 3.02
C VAL A 151 -8.93 -22.71 4.04
N PRO A 152 -9.86 -23.57 4.47
CA PRO A 152 -9.52 -24.68 5.35
C PRO A 152 -8.48 -25.57 4.64
N VAL A 153 -7.35 -25.78 5.29
CA VAL A 153 -6.36 -26.79 4.90
C VAL A 153 -7.06 -28.15 5.01
N ARG A 154 -7.11 -28.89 3.90
CA ARG A 154 -7.66 -30.26 3.89
C ARG A 154 -6.69 -31.24 4.54
#